data_AF-A0A4E0PY32-F1
#
_entry.id   AF-A0A4E0PY32-F1
#
_cell.length_a   1.000
_cell.length_b   1.000
_cell.length_c   1.000
_cell.angle_alpha   90.00
_cell.angle_beta   90.00
_cell.angle_gamma   90.00
#
_symmetry.space_group_name_H-M   'P 1'
#
loop_
_entity.id
_entity.type
_entity.pdbx_description
1 polymer ?
#
loop_
_entity_poly.entity_id
_entity_poly.type
_entity_poly.pdbx_seq_one_letter_code
_entity_poly.pdbx_strand_id
1 'polypeptide(L)'
;MEDKAVLLTEEEGKTAVHLARDAIETYLRTGEMMDGSEIQLPSIFDEPRGVFVTLSKNGELRGCIGHPYGDSPLKHAITDSAISAGFRDPRFPPVRIDEMTFVTIEVTVLTRPEQINVEPRDLPSSIKIGRHGLIVKSGYRQGLLLPQVAPENQMDEVEFLGHTCLKAGLPPDAWATGAEVYCFEGQIFSEKEPNGEVFEKDIREKACLKE
;
A
#
# COMPACT_ATOMS: atom_id res chain seq x y z
N MET A 1 15.71 18.51 9.73
CA MET A 1 14.79 17.92 10.73
C MET A 1 14.42 16.58 10.13
N GLU A 2 15.01 15.49 10.61
CA GLU A 2 14.75 14.14 10.08
C GLU A 2 13.28 13.84 10.27
N ASP A 3 12.53 13.91 9.17
CA ASP A 3 11.14 13.47 9.10
C ASP A 3 11.23 11.94 9.10
N LYS A 4 11.37 11.33 10.28
CA LYS A 4 11.28 9.88 10.41
C LYS A 4 9.92 9.47 9.84
N ALA A 5 9.90 8.49 8.95
CA ALA A 5 8.68 7.84 8.48
C ALA A 5 7.67 7.66 9.62
N VAL A 6 6.62 8.48 9.63
CA VAL A 6 5.60 8.47 10.68
C VAL A 6 4.72 7.26 10.44
N LEU A 7 4.86 6.25 11.29
CA LEU A 7 4.03 5.05 11.27
C LEU A 7 2.69 5.31 11.95
N LEU A 8 1.64 4.63 11.48
CA LEU A 8 0.36 4.57 12.15
C LEU A 8 0.50 3.76 13.44
N THR A 9 -0.21 4.20 14.47
CA THR A 9 -0.48 3.43 15.68
C THR A 9 -1.48 2.30 15.40
N GLU A 10 -1.58 1.32 16.30
CA GLU A 10 -2.58 0.24 16.19
C GLU A 10 -4.01 0.78 16.09
N GLU A 11 -4.37 1.81 16.85
CA GLU A 11 -5.71 2.41 16.83
C GLU A 11 -5.99 3.16 15.51
N GLU A 12 -4.99 3.82 14.93
CA GLU A 12 -5.10 4.40 13.60
C GLU A 12 -5.23 3.31 12.53
N GLY A 13 -4.50 2.21 12.67
CA GLY A 13 -4.63 1.03 11.79
C GLY A 13 -6.03 0.41 11.83
N LYS A 14 -6.60 0.22 13.03
CA LYS A 14 -8.00 -0.21 13.22
C LYS A 14 -8.98 0.74 12.54
N THR A 15 -8.76 2.03 12.73
CA THR A 15 -9.56 3.10 12.12
C THR A 15 -9.52 3.03 10.60
N ALA A 16 -8.34 2.78 10.01
CA ALA A 16 -8.17 2.64 8.56
C ALA A 16 -8.95 1.45 8.00
N VAL A 17 -8.92 0.30 8.69
CA VAL A 17 -9.66 -0.90 8.28
C VAL A 17 -11.18 -0.70 8.41
N HIS A 18 -11.65 -0.11 9.51
CA HIS A 18 -13.07 0.20 9.68
C HIS A 18 -13.55 1.20 8.62
N LEU A 19 -12.77 2.24 8.32
CA LEU A 19 -13.10 3.21 7.27
C LEU A 19 -13.26 2.53 5.90
N ALA A 20 -12.39 1.57 5.56
CA ALA A 20 -12.50 0.78 4.34
C ALA A 20 -13.77 -0.09 4.33
N ARG A 21 -14.10 -0.75 5.45
CA ARG A 21 -15.34 -1.54 5.59
C ARG A 21 -16.58 -0.67 5.41
N ASP A 22 -16.65 0.43 6.14
CA ASP A 22 -17.78 1.35 6.13
C ASP A 22 -18.00 1.94 4.75
N ALA A 23 -16.94 2.25 4.00
CA ALA A 23 -17.04 2.70 2.62
C ALA A 23 -17.76 1.67 1.74
N ILE A 24 -17.31 0.41 1.78
CA ILE A 24 -17.88 -0.68 0.97
C ILE A 24 -19.34 -0.95 1.37
N GLU A 25 -19.61 -1.08 2.67
CA GLU A 25 -20.95 -1.39 3.15
C GLU A 25 -21.95 -0.26 2.91
N THR A 26 -21.51 1.00 3.04
CA THR A 26 -22.34 2.17 2.71
C THR A 26 -22.69 2.15 1.22
N TYR A 27 -21.69 1.98 0.36
CA TYR A 27 -21.92 1.92 -1.09
C TYR A 27 -22.85 0.78 -1.49
N LEU A 28 -22.76 -0.39 -0.84
CA LEU A 28 -23.69 -1.51 -1.07
C LEU A 28 -25.13 -1.20 -0.65
N ARG A 29 -25.33 -0.39 0.39
CA ARG A 29 -26.65 -0.05 0.94
C ARG A 29 -27.31 1.11 0.19
N THR A 30 -26.54 2.14 -0.15
CA THR A 30 -27.07 3.41 -0.67
C THR A 30 -26.73 3.66 -2.14
N GLY A 31 -25.67 3.03 -2.66
CA GLY A 31 -25.09 3.35 -3.96
C GLY A 31 -24.26 4.65 -3.98
N GLU A 32 -24.09 5.30 -2.83
CA GLU A 32 -23.37 6.57 -2.70
C GLU A 32 -21.93 6.33 -2.22
N MET A 33 -20.98 7.09 -2.76
CA MET A 33 -19.59 7.02 -2.34
C MET A 33 -19.38 7.86 -1.08
N MET A 34 -18.74 7.27 -0.07
CA MET A 34 -18.27 7.99 1.09
C MET A 34 -16.89 8.58 0.79
N ASP A 35 -16.74 9.90 0.81
CA ASP A 35 -15.43 10.53 0.66
C ASP A 35 -14.68 10.67 2.00
N GLY A 36 -15.33 10.36 3.13
CA GLY A 36 -14.72 10.42 4.47
C GLY A 36 -14.56 11.84 5.03
N SER A 37 -15.04 12.87 4.32
CA SER A 37 -14.95 14.27 4.75
C SER A 37 -15.82 14.59 5.97
N GLU A 38 -16.89 13.82 6.17
CA GLU A 38 -17.82 13.97 7.29
C GLU A 38 -17.31 13.34 8.60
N ILE A 39 -16.25 12.52 8.53
CA ILE A 39 -15.71 11.79 9.67
C ILE A 39 -14.51 12.56 10.24
N GLN A 40 -14.58 12.88 11.52
CA GLN A 40 -13.45 13.44 12.27
C GLN A 40 -12.45 12.32 12.55
N LEU A 41 -11.34 12.32 11.82
CA LEU A 41 -10.25 11.35 11.95
C LEU A 41 -8.98 12.04 12.51
N PRO A 42 -8.04 11.28 13.10
CA PRO A 42 -6.73 11.80 13.47
C PRO A 42 -6.02 12.46 12.27
N SER A 43 -5.15 13.44 12.53
CA SER A 43 -4.53 14.26 11.48
C SER A 43 -3.70 13.46 10.47
N ILE A 44 -3.20 12.27 10.84
CA ILE A 44 -2.47 11.39 9.92
C ILE A 44 -3.32 10.97 8.70
N PHE A 45 -4.65 10.99 8.83
CA PHE A 45 -5.59 10.68 7.76
C PHE A 45 -5.74 11.80 6.72
N ASP A 46 -5.29 13.01 7.07
CA ASP A 46 -5.24 14.15 6.15
C ASP A 46 -3.91 14.21 5.36
N GLU A 47 -2.92 13.39 5.73
CA GLU A 47 -1.63 13.34 5.06
C GLU A 47 -1.70 12.60 3.72
N PRO A 48 -1.00 13.08 2.68
CA PRO A 48 -0.89 12.36 1.42
C PRO A 48 -0.05 11.08 1.60
N ARG A 49 -0.70 9.92 1.48
CA ARG A 49 -0.08 8.60 1.68
C ARG A 49 -0.60 7.58 0.69
N GLY A 50 0.28 6.69 0.27
CA GLY A 50 -0.14 5.57 -0.56
C GLY A 50 -0.90 4.54 0.27
N VAL A 51 -1.86 3.85 -0.35
CA VAL A 51 -2.62 2.80 0.33
C VAL A 51 -3.10 1.74 -0.65
N PHE A 52 -3.21 0.50 -0.20
CA PHE A 52 -3.91 -0.57 -0.90
C PHE A 52 -4.96 -1.17 0.01
N VAL A 53 -6.15 -1.44 -0.53
CA VAL A 53 -7.21 -2.17 0.16
C VAL A 53 -7.37 -3.52 -0.52
N THR A 54 -7.22 -4.58 0.26
CA THR A 54 -7.38 -5.97 -0.17
C THR A 54 -8.59 -6.57 0.52
N LEU A 55 -9.47 -7.17 -0.28
CA LEU A 55 -10.60 -7.96 0.17
C LEU A 55 -10.23 -9.43 0.02
N SER A 56 -10.44 -10.22 1.08
CA SER A 56 -10.30 -11.68 1.02
C SER A 56 -11.59 -12.35 1.46
N LYS A 57 -12.10 -13.30 0.68
CA LYS A 57 -13.30 -14.08 1.01
C LYS A 57 -12.88 -15.50 1.35
N ASN A 58 -13.17 -15.96 2.57
CA ASN A 58 -12.74 -17.28 3.06
C ASN A 58 -11.22 -17.54 2.87
N GLY A 59 -10.39 -16.51 3.02
CA GLY A 59 -8.93 -16.59 2.85
C GLY A 59 -8.42 -16.46 1.42
N GLU A 60 -9.29 -16.35 0.41
CA GLU A 60 -8.91 -16.16 -1.00
C GLU A 60 -9.08 -14.70 -1.45
N LEU A 61 -8.20 -14.23 -2.33
CA LEU A 61 -8.26 -12.88 -2.88
C LEU A 61 -9.61 -12.63 -3.59
N ARG A 62 -10.31 -11.57 -3.17
CA ARG A 62 -11.63 -11.16 -3.70
C ARG A 62 -11.61 -9.80 -4.41
N GLY A 63 -10.56 -9.03 -4.18
CA GLY A 63 -10.29 -7.75 -4.84
C GLY A 63 -9.09 -7.06 -4.19
N CYS A 64 -8.30 -6.32 -4.95
CA CYS A 64 -7.19 -5.53 -4.42
C CYS A 64 -6.89 -4.35 -5.34
N ILE A 65 -7.11 -3.14 -4.85
CA ILE A 65 -6.82 -1.88 -5.54
C ILE A 65 -6.18 -0.89 -4.56
N GLY A 66 -5.34 0.00 -5.07
CA GLY A 66 -4.68 1.01 -4.26
C GLY A 66 -4.12 2.18 -5.06
N HIS A 67 -3.78 3.22 -4.32
CA HIS A 67 -3.08 4.42 -4.77
C HIS A 67 -1.64 4.36 -4.27
N PRO A 68 -0.65 3.99 -5.08
CA PRO A 68 0.72 3.77 -4.60
C PRO A 68 1.50 5.05 -4.28
N TYR A 69 1.10 6.20 -4.80
CA TYR A 69 1.95 7.40 -4.84
C TYR A 69 1.65 8.47 -3.80
N GLY A 70 0.61 8.30 -2.98
CA GLY A 70 0.23 9.27 -1.95
C GLY A 70 -0.09 10.65 -2.53
N ASP A 71 -0.91 10.67 -3.58
CA ASP A 71 -1.36 11.88 -4.28
C ASP A 71 -2.65 12.48 -3.68
N SER A 72 -3.26 11.80 -2.70
CA SER A 72 -4.46 12.24 -2.00
C SER A 72 -4.37 11.95 -0.50
N PRO A 73 -5.14 12.68 0.35
CA PRO A 73 -5.22 12.39 1.78
C PRO A 73 -5.56 10.92 2.04
N LEU A 74 -4.91 10.31 3.03
CA LEU A 74 -5.05 8.87 3.34
C LEU A 74 -6.51 8.44 3.47
N LYS A 75 -7.39 9.24 4.10
CA LYS A 75 -8.82 8.91 4.20
C LYS A 75 -9.50 8.77 2.83
N HIS A 76 -9.22 9.68 1.89
CA HIS A 76 -9.78 9.62 0.54
C HIS A 76 -9.20 8.43 -0.24
N ALA A 77 -7.89 8.21 -0.08
CA ALA A 77 -7.22 7.09 -0.72
C ALA A 77 -7.77 5.74 -0.23
N ILE A 78 -8.07 5.61 1.07
CA ILE A 78 -8.68 4.41 1.67
C ILE A 78 -10.07 4.20 1.10
N THR A 79 -10.95 5.21 1.13
CA THR A 79 -12.33 5.04 0.70
C THR A 79 -12.41 4.71 -0.79
N ASP A 80 -11.69 5.43 -1.65
CA ASP A 80 -11.67 5.13 -3.10
C ASP A 80 -11.05 3.76 -3.39
N SER A 81 -9.96 3.38 -2.70
CA SER A 81 -9.36 2.05 -2.86
C SER A 81 -10.30 0.94 -2.42
N ALA A 82 -11.04 1.12 -1.32
CA ALA A 82 -11.99 0.14 -0.81
C ALA A 82 -13.15 -0.08 -1.78
N ILE A 83 -13.75 1.00 -2.29
CA ILE A 83 -14.77 0.91 -3.34
C ILE A 83 -14.18 0.27 -4.60
N SER A 84 -12.99 0.67 -5.02
CA SER A 84 -12.39 0.11 -6.23
C SER A 84 -12.07 -1.38 -6.08
N ALA A 85 -11.59 -1.82 -4.92
CA ALA A 85 -11.35 -3.23 -4.63
C ALA A 85 -12.65 -4.06 -4.60
N GLY A 86 -13.75 -3.48 -4.10
CA GLY A 86 -15.06 -4.15 -4.07
C GLY A 86 -15.77 -4.19 -5.43
N PHE A 87 -15.61 -3.17 -6.27
CA PHE A 87 -16.51 -2.94 -7.42
C PHE A 87 -15.80 -2.75 -8.76
N ARG A 88 -14.50 -2.45 -8.77
CA ARG A 88 -13.76 -2.05 -9.98
C ARG A 88 -12.51 -2.89 -10.27
N ASP A 89 -12.21 -3.90 -9.45
CA ASP A 89 -11.13 -4.84 -9.76
C ASP A 89 -11.51 -5.68 -10.99
N PRO A 90 -10.82 -5.56 -12.14
CA PRO A 90 -11.23 -6.19 -13.39
C PRO A 90 -11.16 -7.72 -13.37
N ARG A 91 -10.53 -8.30 -12.34
CA ARG A 91 -10.39 -9.75 -12.17
C ARG A 91 -11.62 -10.39 -11.55
N PHE A 92 -12.49 -9.61 -10.90
CA PHE A 92 -13.60 -10.12 -10.10
C PHE A 92 -14.90 -9.37 -10.40
N PRO A 93 -16.07 -10.04 -10.28
CA PRO A 93 -17.34 -9.33 -10.29
C PRO A 93 -17.49 -8.44 -9.03
N PRO A 94 -18.33 -7.39 -9.07
CA PRO A 94 -18.64 -6.60 -7.90
C PRO A 94 -19.07 -7.44 -6.68
N VAL A 95 -18.63 -7.06 -5.48
CA VAL A 95 -19.05 -7.69 -4.23
C VAL A 95 -20.53 -7.44 -3.95
N ARG A 96 -21.18 -8.36 -3.24
CA ARG A 96 -22.56 -8.21 -2.77
C ARG A 96 -22.62 -8.07 -1.26
N ILE A 97 -23.71 -7.49 -0.75
CA ILE A 97 -23.93 -7.30 0.69
C ILE A 97 -23.91 -8.61 1.48
N ASP A 98 -24.44 -9.68 0.90
CA ASP A 98 -24.44 -11.01 1.50
C ASP A 98 -23.05 -11.67 1.51
N GLU A 99 -22.12 -11.20 0.69
CA GLU A 99 -20.73 -11.67 0.72
C GLU A 99 -19.92 -11.06 1.86
N MET A 100 -20.30 -9.86 2.34
CA MET A 100 -19.49 -9.10 3.30
C MET A 100 -19.35 -9.78 4.67
N THR A 101 -20.25 -10.72 5.01
CA THR A 101 -20.16 -11.56 6.21
C THR A 101 -19.07 -12.62 6.13
N PHE A 102 -18.49 -12.85 4.94
CA PHE A 102 -17.40 -13.80 4.69
C PHE A 102 -16.11 -13.11 4.22
N VAL A 103 -16.13 -11.79 4.10
CA VAL A 103 -15.01 -10.99 3.60
C VAL A 103 -14.25 -10.39 4.77
N THR A 104 -12.95 -10.64 4.83
CA THR A 104 -12.00 -9.89 5.67
C THR A 104 -11.36 -8.77 4.85
N ILE A 105 -11.14 -7.64 5.48
CA ILE A 105 -10.50 -6.46 4.88
C ILE A 105 -9.09 -6.31 5.43
N GLU A 106 -8.17 -5.99 4.53
CA GLU A 106 -6.79 -5.63 4.83
C GLU A 106 -6.47 -4.28 4.18
N VAL A 107 -5.85 -3.39 4.95
CA VAL A 107 -5.40 -2.08 4.50
C VAL A 107 -3.89 -2.02 4.65
N THR A 108 -3.19 -1.88 3.53
CA THR A 108 -1.74 -1.65 3.48
C THR A 108 -1.48 -0.15 3.32
N VAL A 109 -1.03 0.52 4.37
CA VAL A 109 -0.70 1.95 4.36
C VAL A 109 0.79 2.12 4.07
N LEU A 110 1.12 2.99 3.13
CA LEU A 110 2.49 3.32 2.78
C LEU A 110 2.92 4.59 3.50
N THR A 111 4.15 4.62 3.99
CA THR A 111 4.74 5.86 4.50
C THR A 111 4.92 6.83 3.34
N ARG A 112 5.07 8.12 3.67
CA ARG A 112 5.44 9.11 2.67
C ARG A 112 6.75 8.70 2.00
N PRO A 113 6.84 8.67 0.66
CA PRO A 113 8.09 8.37 -0.01
C PRO A 113 9.15 9.43 0.28
N GLU A 114 10.33 8.98 0.72
CA GLU A 114 11.48 9.81 1.00
C GLU A 114 12.54 9.62 -0.09
N GLN A 115 13.09 10.72 -0.61
CA GLN A 115 14.13 10.64 -1.63
C GLN A 115 15.45 10.18 -1.01
N ILE A 116 16.08 9.18 -1.61
CA ILE A 116 17.40 8.70 -1.18
C ILE A 116 18.46 9.59 -1.81
N ASN A 117 18.88 10.62 -1.07
CA ASN A 117 19.85 11.63 -1.55
C ASN A 117 21.29 11.21 -1.24
N VAL A 118 21.80 10.23 -1.99
CA VAL A 118 23.19 9.75 -1.93
C VAL A 118 23.79 9.65 -3.32
N GLU A 119 25.11 9.50 -3.42
CA GLU A 119 25.77 9.23 -4.70
C GLU A 119 25.26 7.90 -5.29
N PRO A 120 25.12 7.76 -6.62
CA PRO A 120 24.50 6.56 -7.19
C PRO A 120 25.17 5.24 -6.79
N ARG A 121 26.49 5.23 -6.61
CA ARG A 121 27.24 4.05 -6.14
C ARG A 121 26.84 3.58 -4.73
N ASP A 122 26.31 4.48 -3.91
CA ASP A 122 25.95 4.26 -2.50
C ASP A 122 24.44 3.96 -2.32
N LEU A 123 23.64 4.13 -3.39
CA LEU A 123 22.19 3.85 -3.39
C LEU A 123 21.85 2.42 -2.93
N PRO A 124 22.48 1.35 -3.45
CA PRO A 124 22.15 -0.02 -3.02
C PRO A 124 22.31 -0.19 -1.50
N SER A 125 23.38 0.35 -0.92
CA SER A 125 23.64 0.24 0.52
C SER A 125 22.65 1.02 1.41
N SER A 126 21.87 1.92 0.82
CA SER A 126 20.85 2.70 1.52
C SER A 126 19.48 2.01 1.54
N ILE A 127 19.35 0.88 0.83
CA ILE A 127 18.10 0.12 0.68
C ILE A 127 18.12 -1.08 1.62
N LYS A 128 16.96 -1.40 2.20
CA LYS A 128 16.77 -2.57 3.06
C LYS A 128 15.73 -3.48 2.43
N ILE A 129 16.18 -4.59 1.86
CA ILE A 129 15.31 -5.61 1.27
C ILE A 129 14.30 -6.11 2.32
N GLY A 130 13.04 -6.26 1.89
CA GLY A 130 11.93 -6.68 2.75
C GLY A 130 11.40 -5.61 3.70
N ARG A 131 12.01 -4.42 3.74
CA ARG A 131 11.53 -3.27 4.49
C ARG A 131 11.14 -2.11 3.59
N HIS A 132 12.04 -1.72 2.68
CA HIS A 132 11.79 -0.61 1.77
C HIS A 132 11.08 -1.10 0.51
N GLY A 133 10.02 -0.40 0.12
CA GLY A 133 9.57 -0.33 -1.26
C GLY A 133 10.30 0.80 -1.98
N LEU A 134 10.36 0.74 -3.30
CA LEU A 134 11.07 1.72 -4.11
C LEU A 134 10.13 2.41 -5.10
N ILE A 135 10.37 3.69 -5.32
CA ILE A 135 9.86 4.45 -6.45
C ILE A 135 11.06 4.96 -7.24
N VAL A 136 11.07 4.69 -8.55
CA VAL A 136 12.01 5.33 -9.48
C VAL A 136 11.24 6.32 -10.34
N LYS A 137 11.78 7.52 -10.49
CA LYS A 137 11.19 8.60 -11.28
C LYS A 137 12.21 9.28 -12.17
N SER A 138 11.81 9.58 -13.41
CA SER A 138 12.59 10.40 -14.35
C SER A 138 11.64 11.14 -15.29
N GLY A 139 11.44 12.44 -15.04
CA GLY A 139 10.45 13.25 -15.76
C GLY A 139 9.03 12.74 -15.52
N TYR A 140 8.32 12.38 -16.60
CA TYR A 140 6.96 11.82 -16.54
C TYR A 140 6.92 10.30 -16.32
N ARG A 141 8.07 9.62 -16.38
CA ARG A 141 8.17 8.17 -16.16
C ARG A 141 8.36 7.88 -14.68
N GLN A 142 7.53 6.98 -14.16
CA GLN A 142 7.55 6.59 -12.76
C GLN A 142 7.11 5.13 -12.59
N GLY A 143 7.79 4.42 -11.70
CA GLY A 143 7.51 3.03 -11.37
C GLY A 143 7.69 2.80 -9.88
N LEU A 144 6.88 1.90 -9.33
CA LEU A 144 6.90 1.53 -7.91
C LEU A 144 6.88 0.01 -7.77
N LEU A 145 7.68 -0.49 -6.83
CA LEU A 145 7.58 -1.86 -6.33
C LEU A 145 7.46 -1.85 -4.80
N LEU A 146 6.56 -2.69 -4.29
CA LEU A 146 6.26 -2.79 -2.85
C LEU A 146 7.37 -3.53 -2.08
N PRO A 147 7.49 -3.34 -0.75
CA PRO A 147 8.55 -3.93 0.07
C PRO A 147 8.71 -5.45 -0.06
N GLN A 148 7.62 -6.18 -0.26
CA GLN A 148 7.61 -7.65 -0.37
C GLN A 148 8.12 -8.17 -1.71
N VAL A 149 8.17 -7.35 -2.76
CA VAL A 149 8.52 -7.82 -4.11
C VAL A 149 9.94 -8.37 -4.16
N ALA A 150 10.91 -7.66 -3.59
CA ALA A 150 12.31 -8.08 -3.60
C ALA A 150 12.55 -9.42 -2.86
N PRO A 151 12.13 -9.61 -1.59
CA PRO A 151 12.35 -10.88 -0.91
C PRO A 151 11.59 -12.04 -1.56
N GLU A 152 10.36 -11.85 -2.06
CA GLU A 152 9.60 -12.91 -2.72
C GLU A 152 10.28 -13.43 -4.01
N ASN A 153 11.06 -12.57 -4.67
CA ASN A 153 11.78 -12.89 -5.90
C ASN A 153 13.30 -13.05 -5.71
N GLN A 154 13.78 -13.11 -4.46
CA GLN A 154 15.20 -13.28 -4.12
C GLN A 154 16.11 -12.22 -4.77
N MET A 155 15.61 -10.99 -4.90
CA MET A 155 16.36 -9.88 -5.48
C MET A 155 17.28 -9.24 -4.44
N ASP A 156 18.51 -8.93 -4.83
CA ASP A 156 19.38 -8.01 -4.08
C ASP A 156 18.99 -6.53 -4.31
N GLU A 157 19.68 -5.59 -3.65
CA GLU A 157 19.38 -4.16 -3.73
C GLU A 157 19.58 -3.58 -5.14
N VAL A 158 20.57 -4.11 -5.88
CA VAL A 158 20.88 -3.67 -7.25
C VAL A 158 19.82 -4.17 -8.23
N GLU A 159 19.45 -5.44 -8.11
CA GLU A 159 18.36 -6.04 -8.88
C GLU A 159 17.04 -5.32 -8.59
N PHE A 160 16.74 -5.03 -7.33
CA PHE A 160 15.52 -4.35 -6.95
C PHE A 160 15.42 -2.93 -7.52
N LEU A 161 16.52 -2.17 -7.49
CA LEU A 161 16.64 -0.88 -8.18
C LEU A 161 16.40 -1.00 -9.68
N GLY A 162 17.06 -1.96 -10.33
CA GLY A 162 16.93 -2.15 -11.78
C GLY A 162 15.53 -2.59 -12.20
N HIS A 163 14.90 -3.48 -11.46
CA HIS A 163 13.52 -3.89 -11.69
C HIS A 163 12.54 -2.74 -11.47
N THR A 164 12.79 -1.86 -10.50
CA THR A 164 11.98 -0.65 -10.30
C THR A 164 12.15 0.33 -11.46
N CYS A 165 13.35 0.48 -12.02
CA CYS A 165 13.59 1.26 -13.23
C CYS A 165 12.81 0.68 -14.43
N LEU A 166 12.86 -0.64 -14.64
CA LEU A 166 12.10 -1.31 -15.69
C LEU A 166 10.59 -1.08 -15.51
N LYS A 167 10.09 -1.14 -14.27
CA LYS A 167 8.70 -0.84 -13.94
C LYS A 167 8.30 0.59 -14.28
N ALA A 168 9.25 1.53 -14.21
CA ALA A 168 9.08 2.92 -14.64
C ALA A 168 9.19 3.12 -16.17
N GLY A 169 9.46 2.05 -16.94
CA GLY A 169 9.74 2.15 -18.37
C GLY A 169 11.09 2.80 -18.68
N LEU A 170 12.07 2.62 -17.78
CA LEU A 170 13.44 3.12 -17.90
C LEU A 170 14.42 1.95 -18.14
N PRO A 171 15.63 2.22 -18.67
CA PRO A 171 16.73 1.26 -18.63
C PRO A 171 17.01 0.79 -17.18
N PRO A 172 17.44 -0.47 -16.98
CA PRO A 172 17.65 -1.04 -15.64
C PRO A 172 18.78 -0.36 -14.85
N ASP A 173 19.66 0.38 -15.51
CA ASP A 173 20.75 1.17 -14.91
C ASP A 173 20.40 2.65 -14.72
N ALA A 174 19.15 3.07 -14.99
CA ALA A 174 18.75 4.47 -14.90
C ALA A 174 18.94 5.08 -13.50
N TRP A 175 18.81 4.28 -12.44
CA TRP A 175 19.12 4.67 -11.06
C TRP A 175 20.59 5.08 -10.88
N ALA A 176 21.50 4.51 -11.67
CA ALA A 176 22.93 4.83 -11.62
C ALA A 176 23.29 6.10 -12.43
N THR A 177 22.43 6.48 -13.39
CA THR A 177 22.70 7.57 -14.36
C THR A 177 21.90 8.84 -14.09
N GLY A 178 21.17 8.92 -12.97
CA GLY A 178 20.51 10.16 -12.52
C GLY A 178 18.98 10.11 -12.41
N ALA A 179 18.34 8.93 -12.46
CA ALA A 179 16.93 8.82 -12.06
C ALA A 179 16.79 9.07 -10.54
N GLU A 180 15.70 9.72 -10.15
CA GLU A 180 15.37 9.94 -8.74
C GLU A 180 14.88 8.61 -8.14
N VAL A 181 15.45 8.24 -6.99
CA VAL A 181 15.04 7.06 -6.23
C VAL A 181 14.45 7.49 -4.89
N TYR A 182 13.26 7.01 -4.59
CA TYR A 182 12.59 7.20 -3.31
C TYR A 182 12.38 5.84 -2.64
N CYS A 183 12.48 5.80 -1.32
CA CYS A 183 12.06 4.67 -0.51
C CYS A 183 10.82 4.99 0.32
N PHE A 184 10.03 3.97 0.61
CA PHE A 184 8.91 4.03 1.55
C PHE A 184 8.81 2.70 2.30
N GLU A 185 8.12 2.69 3.43
CA GLU A 185 7.78 1.47 4.17
C GLU A 185 6.28 1.21 4.06
N GLY A 186 5.86 -0.01 4.39
CA GLY A 186 4.44 -0.39 4.45
C GLY A 186 4.07 -0.90 5.83
N GLN A 187 2.85 -0.58 6.27
CA GLN A 187 2.19 -1.22 7.42
C GLN A 187 0.91 -1.88 6.93
N ILE A 188 0.68 -3.11 7.38
CA ILE A 188 -0.48 -3.89 6.96
C ILE A 188 -1.37 -4.11 8.18
N PHE A 189 -2.60 -3.62 8.13
CA PHE A 189 -3.62 -3.86 9.14
C PHE A 189 -4.72 -4.74 8.55
N SER A 190 -5.12 -5.79 9.25
CA SER A 190 -6.05 -6.80 8.73
C SER A 190 -7.04 -7.21 9.79
N GLU A 191 -8.28 -7.46 9.36
CA GLU A 191 -9.24 -8.20 10.16
C GLU A 191 -8.80 -9.66 10.32
N LYS A 192 -9.01 -10.22 11.50
CA LYS A 192 -8.82 -11.65 11.80
C LYS A 192 -9.99 -12.51 11.31
N GLU A 193 -11.19 -11.97 11.46
CA GLU A 193 -12.46 -12.52 10.99
C GLU A 193 -13.32 -11.37 10.44
N PRO A 194 -14.28 -11.62 9.54
CA PRO A 194 -15.12 -10.56 8.97
C PRO A 194 -15.74 -9.66 10.04
N ASN A 195 -15.48 -8.35 9.99
CA ASN A 195 -15.96 -7.37 10.96
C ASN A 195 -15.54 -7.67 12.43
N GLY A 196 -14.42 -8.37 12.59
CA GLY A 196 -13.87 -8.79 13.88
C GLY A 196 -12.68 -7.93 14.33
N GLU A 197 -11.85 -8.53 15.19
CA GLU A 197 -10.62 -7.89 15.67
C GLU A 197 -9.66 -7.58 14.52
N VAL A 198 -9.06 -6.38 14.54
CA VAL A 198 -8.03 -5.93 13.60
C VAL A 198 -6.67 -5.96 14.28
N PHE A 199 -5.68 -6.47 13.55
CA PHE A 199 -4.28 -6.58 14.00
C PHE A 199 -3.31 -6.09 12.92
N GLU A 200 -2.12 -5.66 13.33
CA GLU A 200 -1.02 -5.35 12.41
C GLU A 200 -0.28 -6.64 12.02
N LYS A 201 -0.07 -6.86 10.72
CA LYS A 201 0.70 -7.98 10.18
C LYS A 201 2.16 -7.57 10.03
N ASP A 202 3.07 -8.39 10.55
CA ASP A 202 4.49 -8.20 10.31
C ASP A 202 4.86 -8.68 8.88
N ILE A 203 5.22 -7.74 8.02
CA ILE A 203 5.64 -8.00 6.63
C ILE A 203 6.89 -8.91 6.60
N ARG A 204 7.69 -8.91 7.68
CA ARG A 204 8.94 -9.68 7.78
C ARG A 204 8.70 -11.18 7.99
N GLU A 205 7.52 -11.59 8.46
CA GLU A 205 7.25 -13.02 8.71
C GLU A 205 7.11 -13.84 7.43
N LYS A 206 6.55 -13.27 6.34
CA LYS A 206 6.45 -13.98 5.05
C LYS A 206 7.79 -14.09 4.30
N ALA A 207 8.71 -13.15 4.51
CA ALA A 207 10.04 -13.21 3.89
C ALA A 207 10.92 -14.35 4.47
N CYS A 208 10.62 -14.81 5.69
CA CYS A 208 11.37 -15.89 6.38
C CYS A 208 10.77 -17.29 6.20
N LEU A 209 9.56 -17.42 5.64
CA LEU A 209 8.87 -18.71 5.52
C LEU A 209 9.07 -19.34 4.13
N LYS A 210 10.30 -19.72 3.82
CA LYS A 210 10.61 -20.83 2.90
C LYS A 210 11.82 -21.58 3.44
N GLU A 211 11.56 -22.70 4.11
CA GLU A 211 12.54 -23.78 4.31
C GLU A 211 12.90 -24.45 2.98
#